data_AF-A0A177MM53-F1
#
_entry.id   AF-A0A177MM53-F1
#
_cell.length_a   1.000
_cell.length_b   1.000
_cell.length_c   1.000
_cell.angle_alpha   90.00
_cell.angle_beta   90.00
_cell.angle_gamma   90.00
#
_symmetry.space_group_name_H-M   'P 1'
#
loop_
_entity.id
_entity.type
_entity.pdbx_description
1 polymer ?
#
loop_
_entity_poly.entity_id
_entity_poly.type
_entity_poly.pdbx_seq_one_letter_code
_entity_poly.pdbx_strand_id
1 'polypeptide(L)'
;MSEVLWVGLIMLIVAACAFAPLGCMLSAYAKSSKSAGASKAVAGDAGDSGRGLPEDSILKRHFLTQLQSEIEATLFPRPTDSMLQRHYDSLVAAKVENRLQLIGK
;
A
#
# COMPACT_ATOMS: atom_id res chain seq x y z
N MET A 1 -1.07 23.42 -28.16
CA MET A 1 -2.40 23.18 -27.57
C MET A 1 -2.38 22.12 -26.46
N SER A 2 -1.48 21.13 -26.50
CA SER A 2 -1.33 20.11 -25.45
C SER A 2 -0.81 20.66 -24.11
N GLU A 3 0.16 21.57 -24.12
CA GLU A 3 0.77 22.16 -22.91
C GLU A 3 -0.26 22.86 -22.00
N VAL A 4 -1.17 23.65 -22.58
CA VAL A 4 -2.23 24.36 -21.85
C VAL A 4 -3.29 23.41 -21.27
N LEU A 5 -3.52 22.25 -21.91
CA LEU A 5 -4.42 21.22 -21.41
C LEU A 5 -3.80 20.46 -20.23
N TRP A 6 -2.49 20.18 -20.29
CA TRP A 6 -1.75 19.54 -19.19
C TRP A 6 -1.70 20.43 -17.94
N VAL A 7 -1.43 21.73 -18.10
CA VAL A 7 -1.43 22.68 -16.99
C VAL A 7 -2.85 22.82 -16.40
N GLY A 8 -3.88 22.82 -17.23
CA GLY A 8 -5.29 22.85 -16.78
C GLY A 8 -5.69 21.60 -15.98
N LEU A 9 -5.28 20.41 -16.42
CA LEU A 9 -5.55 19.14 -15.73
C LEU A 9 -4.84 19.08 -14.37
N ILE A 10 -3.57 19.49 -14.31
CA ILE A 10 -2.80 19.54 -13.06
C ILE A 10 -3.45 20.49 -12.06
N MET A 11 -3.90 21.67 -12.51
CA MET A 11 -4.63 22.62 -11.67
C MET A 11 -5.96 22.06 -11.14
N LEU A 12 -6.70 21.30 -11.96
CA LEU A 12 -7.95 20.64 -11.56
C LEU A 12 -7.71 19.60 -10.46
N ILE A 13 -6.67 18.77 -10.62
CA ILE A 13 -6.31 17.71 -9.67
C ILE A 13 -5.90 18.32 -8.32
N VAL A 14 -5.05 19.35 -8.33
CA VAL A 14 -4.62 20.04 -7.10
C VAL A 14 -5.81 20.68 -6.38
N ALA A 15 -6.76 21.28 -7.11
CA ALA A 15 -7.97 21.85 -6.52
C ALA A 15 -8.88 20.80 -5.88
N ALA A 16 -9.09 19.65 -6.54
CA ALA A 16 -9.89 18.55 -5.99
C ALA A 16 -9.25 17.96 -4.73
N CYS A 17 -7.92 17.80 -4.72
CA CYS A 17 -7.18 17.31 -3.56
C CYS A 17 -7.16 18.33 -2.40
N ALA A 18 -7.20 19.64 -2.68
CA ALA A 18 -7.30 20.69 -1.67
C ALA A 18 -8.71 20.80 -1.05
N PHE A 19 -9.77 20.42 -1.77
CA PHE A 19 -11.17 20.47 -1.29
C PHE A 19 -11.64 19.16 -0.62
N ALA A 20 -10.92 18.05 -0.83
CA ALA A 20 -11.27 16.74 -0.28
C ALA A 20 -11.12 16.55 1.25
N PRO A 21 -10.33 17.33 2.04
CA PRO A 21 -10.21 17.05 3.47
C PRO A 21 -11.32 17.70 4.33
N LEU A 22 -12.23 18.51 3.78
CA LEU A 22 -13.32 19.14 4.54
C LEU A 22 -14.70 18.47 4.33
N GLY A 23 -14.75 17.29 3.73
CA GLY A 23 -15.93 16.44 3.64
C GLY A 23 -16.07 15.48 4.83
N CYS A 24 -16.25 16.05 6.02
CA CYS A 24 -16.49 15.38 7.31
C CYS A 24 -17.49 14.20 7.20
N MET A 25 -17.22 13.00 7.73
CA MET A 25 -17.22 12.66 9.17
C MET A 25 -18.43 13.16 9.99
N LEU A 26 -19.55 13.55 9.36
CA LEU A 26 -20.80 13.91 10.08
C LEU A 26 -22.06 13.13 9.69
N SER A 27 -21.99 12.07 8.88
CA SER A 27 -23.14 11.14 8.74
C SER A 27 -23.03 9.98 9.73
N ALA A 28 -22.89 10.32 11.01
CA ALA A 28 -23.27 9.43 12.07
C ALA A 28 -24.80 9.38 12.13
N TYR A 29 -25.35 8.18 12.34
CA TYR A 29 -26.63 7.95 13.00
C TYR A 29 -27.91 8.14 12.14
N ALA A 30 -28.32 7.07 11.45
CA ALA A 30 -29.58 6.36 11.74
C ALA A 30 -29.86 5.22 10.74
N LYS A 31 -30.08 4.02 11.32
CA LYS A 31 -31.03 2.98 10.86
C LYS A 31 -30.55 1.96 9.81
N SER A 32 -30.27 0.74 10.31
CA SER A 32 -30.85 -0.58 9.91
C SER A 32 -31.00 -0.87 8.40
N SER A 33 -30.56 -1.98 7.81
CA SER A 33 -30.17 -3.32 8.28
C SER A 33 -29.63 -4.12 7.06
N LYS A 34 -28.92 -5.23 7.32
CA LYS A 34 -28.71 -6.40 6.43
C LYS A 34 -27.33 -6.55 5.76
N SER A 35 -26.45 -7.26 6.46
CA SER A 35 -25.64 -8.46 6.07
C SER A 35 -24.34 -8.46 6.89
N ALA A 36 -24.22 -9.20 8.00
CA ALA A 36 -23.96 -10.65 8.08
C ALA A 36 -22.95 -11.09 7.00
N GLY A 37 -21.70 -11.47 7.28
CA GLY A 37 -20.95 -11.73 8.51
C GLY A 37 -19.44 -11.72 8.18
N ALA A 38 -18.50 -12.08 9.03
CA ALA A 38 -18.51 -12.64 10.36
C ALA A 38 -17.15 -12.25 11.00
N SER A 39 -17.20 -11.72 12.22
CA SER A 39 -16.03 -11.54 13.06
C SER A 39 -15.52 -12.90 13.52
N LYS A 40 -14.19 -13.10 13.59
CA LYS A 40 -13.62 -13.82 14.72
C LYS A 40 -12.24 -13.28 15.05
N ALA A 41 -12.20 -12.58 16.18
CA ALA A 41 -10.99 -12.29 16.92
C ALA A 41 -10.30 -13.59 17.36
N VAL A 42 -8.98 -13.58 17.36
CA VAL A 42 -8.23 -14.28 18.41
C VAL A 42 -7.07 -13.38 18.81
N ALA A 43 -7.06 -13.08 20.10
CA ALA A 43 -5.95 -12.51 20.84
C ALA A 43 -5.09 -13.65 21.41
N GLY A 44 -3.81 -13.35 21.63
CA GLY A 44 -2.81 -14.24 22.25
C GLY A 44 -2.10 -15.08 21.19
N ASP A 45 -0.78 -15.16 21.16
CA ASP A 45 0.09 -15.35 22.31
C ASP A 45 1.53 -14.92 21.99
N ALA A 46 2.26 -14.57 23.05
CA ALA A 46 3.65 -14.14 23.01
C ALA A 46 4.61 -15.31 22.75
N GLY A 47 5.73 -15.00 22.10
CA GLY A 47 6.83 -15.93 21.86
C GLY A 47 6.99 -16.12 20.34
N ASP A 48 7.97 -15.54 19.69
CA ASP A 48 9.37 -15.50 20.04
C ASP A 48 9.98 -14.27 19.39
N SER A 49 10.97 -13.67 20.04
CA SER A 49 11.78 -12.60 19.45
C SER A 49 12.76 -13.17 18.43
N GLY A 50 12.24 -14.00 17.53
CA GLY A 50 12.88 -14.47 16.33
C GLY A 50 12.65 -13.40 15.28
N ARG A 51 13.71 -12.67 14.99
CA ARG A 51 13.84 -11.81 13.80
C ARG A 51 13.67 -12.72 12.57
N GLY A 52 12.44 -13.00 12.20
CA GLY A 52 12.11 -14.13 11.33
C GLY A 52 10.65 -14.07 10.93
N LEU A 53 10.42 -14.25 9.63
CA LEU A 53 9.13 -14.11 8.95
C LEU A 53 7.94 -14.64 9.79
N PRO A 54 6.83 -13.88 9.91
CA PRO A 54 5.67 -14.32 10.69
C PRO A 54 5.16 -15.67 10.18
N GLU A 55 4.84 -16.63 11.05
CA GLU A 55 4.46 -18.00 10.68
C GLU A 55 3.21 -18.08 9.77
N ASP A 56 2.28 -17.13 9.93
CA ASP A 56 0.99 -17.11 9.24
C ASP A 56 1.06 -16.72 7.75
N SER A 57 0.47 -17.52 6.87
CA SER A 57 0.45 -17.24 5.42
C SER A 57 -0.26 -15.93 5.04
N ILE A 58 -1.23 -15.47 5.83
CA ILE A 58 -1.90 -14.18 5.61
C ILE A 58 -0.97 -13.03 6.03
N LEU A 59 -0.34 -13.18 7.19
CA LEU A 59 0.56 -12.16 7.73
C LEU A 59 1.84 -12.04 6.91
N LYS A 60 2.38 -13.16 6.38
CA LYS A 60 3.47 -13.17 5.39
C LYS A 60 3.13 -12.33 4.16
N ARG A 61 1.93 -12.48 3.59
CA ARG A 61 1.53 -11.70 2.41
C ARG A 61 1.42 -10.22 2.74
N HIS A 62 0.80 -9.87 3.86
CA HIS A 62 0.72 -8.46 4.30
C HIS A 62 2.10 -7.86 4.52
N PHE A 63 2.99 -8.60 5.18
CA PHE A 63 4.35 -8.18 5.44
C PHE A 63 5.15 -7.97 4.15
N LEU A 64 5.05 -8.88 3.18
CA LEU A 64 5.71 -8.75 1.88
C LEU A 64 5.17 -7.55 1.08
N THR A 65 3.84 -7.36 1.05
CA THR A 65 3.23 -6.20 0.38
C THR A 65 3.65 -4.89 1.02
N GLN A 66 3.72 -4.85 2.37
CA GLN A 66 4.19 -3.68 3.08
C GLN A 66 5.65 -3.38 2.73
N LEU A 67 6.55 -4.37 2.81
CA LEU A 67 7.95 -4.21 2.44
C LEU A 67 8.12 -3.74 1.00
N GLN A 68 7.33 -4.30 0.07
CA GLN A 68 7.33 -3.86 -1.32
C GLN A 68 6.92 -2.39 -1.43
N SER A 69 5.85 -1.97 -0.75
CA SER A 69 5.39 -0.58 -0.77
C SER A 69 6.42 0.40 -0.19
N GLU A 70 7.12 0.01 0.88
CA GLU A 70 8.19 0.82 1.47
C GLU A 70 9.37 0.94 0.48
N ILE A 71 9.74 -0.14 -0.19
CA ILE A 71 10.79 -0.14 -1.20
C ILE A 71 10.41 0.78 -2.37
N GLU A 72 9.18 0.65 -2.89
CA GLU A 72 8.67 1.49 -3.98
C GLU A 72 8.58 2.96 -3.57
N ALA A 73 8.24 3.27 -2.32
CA ALA A 73 8.23 4.64 -1.80
C ALA A 73 9.64 5.26 -1.70
N THR A 74 10.68 4.43 -1.50
CA THR A 74 12.08 4.89 -1.53
C THR A 74 12.67 4.94 -2.94
N LEU A 75 11.99 4.34 -3.92
CA LEU A 75 12.43 4.27 -5.30
C LEU A 75 11.84 5.41 -6.15
N PHE A 76 12.27 5.47 -7.40
CA PHE A 76 11.70 6.38 -8.38
C PHE A 76 10.28 5.96 -8.79
N PRO A 77 9.44 6.90 -9.26
CA PRO A 77 8.08 6.58 -9.70
C PRO A 77 8.08 5.53 -10.80
N ARG A 78 7.03 4.69 -10.80
CA ARG A 78 6.93 3.55 -11.72
C ARG A 78 6.94 4.03 -13.19
N PRO A 79 7.85 3.50 -14.03
CA PRO A 79 7.93 3.89 -15.44
C PRO A 79 6.72 3.38 -16.23
N THR A 80 6.32 4.12 -17.27
CA THR A 80 5.17 3.78 -18.14
C THR A 80 5.56 2.81 -19.27
N ASP A 81 6.84 2.77 -19.65
CA ASP A 81 7.33 1.88 -20.71
C ASP A 81 7.36 0.42 -20.23
N SER A 82 6.86 -0.52 -21.05
CA SER A 82 6.77 -1.94 -20.71
C SER A 82 8.12 -2.61 -20.45
N MET A 83 9.17 -2.24 -21.19
CA MET A 83 10.52 -2.79 -20.99
C MET A 83 11.11 -2.28 -19.67
N LEU A 84 11.00 -0.98 -19.43
CA LEU A 84 11.48 -0.37 -18.19
C LEU A 84 10.69 -0.85 -16.97
N GLN A 85 9.38 -1.11 -17.13
CA GLN A 85 8.53 -1.66 -16.09
C GLN A 85 9.00 -3.05 -15.66
N ARG A 86 9.35 -3.93 -16.60
CA ARG A 86 9.89 -5.26 -16.25
C ARG A 86 11.21 -5.17 -15.50
N HIS A 87 12.09 -4.25 -15.89
CA HIS A 87 13.33 -4.00 -15.17
C HIS A 87 13.08 -3.44 -13.78
N TYR A 88 12.14 -2.51 -13.65
CA TYR A 88 11.70 -1.96 -12.37
C TYR A 88 11.17 -3.06 -11.45
N ASP A 89 10.25 -3.89 -11.93
CA ASP A 89 9.65 -4.98 -11.16
C ASP A 89 10.75 -5.99 -10.71
N SER A 90 11.73 -6.27 -11.56
CA SER A 90 12.89 -7.12 -11.22
C SER A 90 13.78 -6.50 -10.14
N LEU A 91 13.99 -5.18 -10.20
CA LEU A 91 14.77 -4.45 -9.21
C LEU A 91 14.07 -4.44 -7.85
N VAL A 92 12.76 -4.18 -7.84
CA VAL A 92 11.94 -4.23 -6.63
C VAL A 92 11.99 -5.63 -6.00
N ALA A 93 11.81 -6.69 -6.79
CA ALA A 93 11.89 -8.07 -6.30
C ALA A 93 13.26 -8.40 -5.68
N ALA A 94 14.36 -8.02 -6.34
CA ALA A 94 15.71 -8.23 -5.81
C ALA A 94 15.94 -7.50 -4.48
N LYS A 95 15.36 -6.31 -4.33
CA LYS A 95 15.48 -5.50 -3.10
C LYS A 95 14.62 -6.05 -1.96
N VAL A 96 13.42 -6.56 -2.25
CA VAL A 96 12.58 -7.28 -1.27
C VAL A 96 13.33 -8.50 -0.74
N GLU A 97 13.89 -9.32 -1.64
CA GLU A 97 14.67 -10.51 -1.27
C GLU A 97 15.88 -10.16 -0.39
N ASN A 98 16.63 -9.11 -0.74
CA ASN A 98 17.74 -8.64 0.07
C ASN A 98 17.31 -8.25 1.50
N ARG A 99 16.17 -7.58 1.65
CA ARG A 99 15.63 -7.20 2.96
C ARG A 99 15.19 -8.43 3.75
N LEU A 100 14.57 -9.41 3.11
CA LEU A 100 14.18 -10.67 3.75
C LEU A 100 15.39 -11.44 4.29
N GLN A 101 16.47 -11.52 3.52
CA GLN A 101 17.72 -12.16 3.95
C GLN A 101 18.39 -11.44 5.14
N LEU A 102 18.26 -10.12 5.23
CA LEU A 102 18.76 -9.34 6.37
C LEU A 102 17.93 -9.49 7.64
N ILE A 103 16.63 -9.79 7.48
CA ILE A 103 15.70 -9.98 8.60
C ILE A 103 15.81 -11.40 9.13
N GLY A 104 15.95 -12.41 8.27
CA GLY A 104 16.12 -13.82 8.66
C GLY A 104 17.53 -14.21 9.13
N LYS A 105 18.45 -13.25 9.28
CA LYS A 105 19.76 -13.40 9.93
C LYS A 105 19.77 -12.66 11.26
#